data_AF-A0A364V9R4-F1
#
_entry.id   AF-A0A364V9R4-F1
#
_cell.length_a   1.000
_cell.length_b   1.000
_cell.length_c   1.000
_cell.angle_alpha   90.00
_cell.angle_beta   90.00
_cell.angle_gamma   90.00
#
_symmetry.space_group_name_H-M   'P 1'
#
loop_
_entity.id
_entity.type
_entity.pdbx_description
1 polymer ?
#
loop_
_entity_poly.entity_id
_entity_poly.type
_entity_poly.pdbx_seq_one_letter_code
_entity_poly.pdbx_strand_id
1 'polypeptide(L)'
;AKQLVHQASVDGFIVYSVAANDPFLQVVMSRGMPTVICDQPADRRRVPFIGIDDREAIKPVVRQVLEAGHTRIGVLCIRLDRSPNDGFVSRERLASAQMHVQRDRVRGVLEVIEDATLDPAQVPVVERHVNNPEQTYSAAAQLLREHPELTAVVCTTDSMALGLTAYAADAGISIPGELSVTGFDGIPQAVGAGITTVRQPSREKGQRAGDALAQLIAVAPRAGEQRVLLPTQVVPGTSITSPRAAGVLSVG
;
A
#
# COMPACT_ATOMS: atom_id res chain seq x y z
N ALA A 1 7.87 -24.92 -9.98
CA ALA A 1 7.95 -23.47 -9.65
C ALA A 1 9.39 -22.94 -9.73
N LYS A 2 10.35 -23.34 -8.87
CA LYS A 2 11.75 -22.87 -8.93
C LYS A 2 12.47 -23.13 -10.28
N GLN A 3 12.13 -24.21 -10.97
CA GLN A 3 12.59 -24.47 -12.35
C GLN A 3 12.25 -23.36 -13.34
N LEU A 4 11.15 -22.63 -13.14
CA LEU A 4 10.70 -21.56 -14.03
C LEU A 4 11.71 -20.42 -14.12
N VAL A 5 12.35 -20.07 -13.00
CA VAL A 5 13.40 -19.03 -13.00
C VAL A 5 14.67 -19.56 -13.65
N HIS A 6 15.06 -20.82 -13.43
CA HIS A 6 16.25 -21.39 -14.08
C HIS A 6 16.09 -21.56 -15.60
N GLN A 7 14.87 -21.83 -16.07
CA GLN A 7 14.54 -22.02 -17.48
C GLN A 7 14.24 -20.70 -18.21
N ALA A 8 14.18 -19.57 -17.49
CA ALA A 8 13.97 -18.28 -18.11
C ALA A 8 15.19 -17.91 -18.98
N SER A 9 14.97 -17.86 -20.29
CA SER A 9 15.95 -17.42 -21.29
C SER A 9 15.94 -15.90 -21.37
N VAL A 10 16.65 -15.26 -20.45
CA VAL A 10 16.74 -13.80 -20.29
C VAL A 10 18.19 -13.41 -19.99
N ASP A 11 18.55 -12.16 -20.26
CA ASP A 11 19.88 -11.60 -19.94
C ASP A 11 19.94 -10.93 -18.55
N GLY A 12 18.79 -10.77 -17.90
CA GLY A 12 18.70 -10.24 -16.55
C GLY A 12 17.26 -10.18 -16.01
N PHE A 13 17.12 -9.75 -14.76
CA PHE A 13 15.85 -9.76 -14.04
C PHE A 13 15.49 -8.37 -13.49
N ILE A 14 14.21 -8.01 -13.61
CA ILE A 14 13.58 -7.01 -12.74
C ILE A 14 12.73 -7.79 -11.74
N VAL A 15 13.09 -7.72 -10.46
CA VAL A 15 12.28 -8.26 -9.37
C VAL A 15 11.30 -7.17 -8.96
N TYR A 16 10.03 -7.34 -9.32
CA TYR A 16 8.99 -6.36 -9.03
C TYR A 16 8.08 -6.82 -7.90
N SER A 17 8.09 -6.06 -6.81
CA SER A 17 7.15 -6.20 -5.69
C SER A 17 7.04 -7.63 -5.10
N VAL A 18 8.19 -8.22 -4.75
CA VAL A 18 8.27 -9.59 -4.19
C VAL A 18 8.58 -9.55 -2.70
N ALA A 19 8.13 -10.54 -1.92
CA ALA A 19 8.43 -10.64 -0.49
C ALA A 19 9.94 -10.83 -0.23
N ALA A 20 10.45 -10.32 0.90
CA ALA A 20 11.88 -10.41 1.24
C ALA A 20 12.39 -11.85 1.38
N ASN A 21 11.53 -12.76 1.82
CA ASN A 21 11.80 -14.20 2.00
C ASN A 21 11.33 -15.06 0.82
N ASP A 22 11.05 -14.47 -0.34
CA ASP A 22 10.51 -15.23 -1.46
C ASP A 22 11.53 -16.23 -2.05
N PRO A 23 11.15 -17.51 -2.24
CA PRO A 23 12.05 -18.52 -2.77
C PRO A 23 12.47 -18.27 -4.22
N PHE A 24 11.67 -17.58 -5.03
CA PHE A 24 12.04 -17.19 -6.39
C PHE A 24 13.08 -16.10 -6.39
N LEU A 25 13.00 -15.16 -5.46
CA LEU A 25 14.05 -14.14 -5.28
C LEU A 25 15.40 -14.80 -4.98
N GLN A 26 15.42 -15.82 -4.10
CA GLN A 26 16.66 -16.56 -3.81
C GLN A 26 17.23 -17.26 -5.06
N VAL A 27 16.36 -17.80 -5.93
CA VAL A 27 16.79 -18.42 -7.19
C VAL A 27 17.31 -17.36 -8.18
N VAL A 28 16.67 -16.19 -8.28
CA VAL A 28 17.17 -15.08 -9.12
C VAL A 28 18.56 -14.65 -8.66
N MET A 29 18.75 -14.47 -7.34
CA MET A 29 20.04 -14.08 -6.77
C MET A 29 21.14 -15.13 -7.02
N SER A 30 20.80 -16.43 -6.94
CA SER A 30 21.79 -17.50 -7.14
C SER A 30 22.23 -17.68 -8.60
N ARG A 31 21.47 -17.16 -9.58
CA ARG A 31 21.88 -17.16 -10.99
C ARG A 31 23.03 -16.20 -11.29
N GLY A 32 23.32 -15.24 -10.41
CA GLY A 32 24.41 -14.27 -10.59
C GLY A 32 24.24 -13.35 -11.81
N MET A 33 23.01 -13.19 -12.30
CA MET A 33 22.69 -12.38 -13.47
C MET A 33 22.40 -10.93 -13.11
N PRO A 34 22.57 -9.98 -14.07
CA PRO A 34 22.10 -8.60 -13.92
C PRO A 34 20.69 -8.57 -13.32
N THR A 35 20.54 -7.94 -12.17
CA THR A 35 19.27 -7.89 -11.45
C THR A 35 19.04 -6.52 -10.85
N VAL A 36 17.82 -6.01 -10.99
CA VAL A 36 17.32 -4.78 -10.36
C VAL A 36 16.09 -5.12 -9.55
N ILE A 37 15.96 -4.55 -8.35
CA ILE A 37 14.73 -4.63 -7.55
C ILE A 37 13.91 -3.36 -7.75
N CYS A 38 12.62 -3.53 -8.01
CA CYS A 38 11.64 -2.46 -8.09
C CYS A 38 10.58 -2.67 -7.00
N ASP A 39 10.32 -1.64 -6.20
CA ASP A 39 9.48 -1.63 -5.00
C ASP A 39 9.98 -2.46 -3.83
N GLN A 40 10.05 -3.78 -3.96
CA GLN A 40 10.45 -4.62 -2.83
C GLN A 40 11.07 -5.95 -3.25
N PRO A 41 12.01 -6.46 -2.41
CA PRO A 41 12.45 -5.94 -1.09
C PRO A 41 13.58 -4.88 -1.12
N ALA A 42 13.54 -3.92 -0.18
CA ALA A 42 14.53 -2.84 -0.04
C ALA A 42 15.67 -3.17 0.96
N ASP A 43 16.04 -4.44 1.10
CA ASP A 43 17.07 -4.85 2.04
C ASP A 43 18.50 -4.66 1.49
N ARG A 44 19.51 -4.99 2.31
CA ARG A 44 20.93 -4.72 2.03
C ARG A 44 21.56 -5.65 0.99
N ARG A 45 20.81 -6.06 -0.03
CA ARG A 45 21.35 -6.81 -1.18
C ARG A 45 22.18 -5.88 -2.06
N ARG A 46 23.26 -6.40 -2.62
CA ARG A 46 24.17 -5.68 -3.54
C ARG A 46 23.62 -5.63 -4.97
N VAL A 47 22.35 -5.23 -5.11
CA VAL A 47 21.69 -5.03 -6.41
C VAL A 47 21.01 -3.65 -6.40
N PRO A 48 20.92 -2.96 -7.56
CA PRO A 48 20.21 -1.69 -7.62
C PRO A 48 18.75 -1.81 -7.16
N PHE A 49 18.28 -0.79 -6.46
CA PHE A 49 16.92 -0.69 -5.95
C PHE A 49 16.28 0.60 -6.44
N ILE A 50 15.10 0.48 -7.06
CA ILE A 50 14.26 1.60 -7.49
C ILE A 50 12.92 1.52 -6.73
N GLY A 51 12.56 2.57 -5.99
CA GLY A 51 11.30 2.59 -5.26
C GLY A 51 10.95 3.98 -4.75
N ILE A 52 10.15 4.01 -3.70
CA ILE A 52 9.77 5.21 -2.96
C ILE A 52 9.98 4.96 -1.47
N ASP A 53 9.85 6.00 -0.65
CA ASP A 53 9.71 5.81 0.80
C ASP A 53 8.24 5.62 1.15
N ASP A 54 7.78 4.37 1.15
CA ASP A 54 6.38 4.02 1.41
C ASP A 54 5.88 4.46 2.79
N ARG A 55 6.77 4.46 3.79
CA ARG A 55 6.43 4.87 5.16
C ARG A 55 6.18 6.37 5.24
N GLU A 56 7.03 7.17 4.61
CA GLU A 56 6.87 8.63 4.59
C GLU A 56 5.80 9.08 3.59
N ALA A 57 5.65 8.38 2.47
CA ALA A 57 4.73 8.76 1.39
C ALA A 57 3.26 8.72 1.81
N ILE A 58 2.86 7.83 2.71
CA ILE A 58 1.47 7.74 3.19
C ILE A 58 1.13 8.84 4.19
N LYS A 59 2.11 9.34 4.97
CA LYS A 59 1.85 10.23 6.11
C LYS A 59 1.06 11.49 5.76
N PRO A 60 1.34 12.20 4.65
CA PRO A 60 0.59 13.41 4.28
C PRO A 60 -0.91 13.19 4.14
N VAL A 61 -1.36 12.05 3.58
CA VAL A 61 -2.80 11.79 3.41
C VAL A 61 -3.48 11.44 4.73
N VAL A 62 -2.76 10.79 5.64
CA VAL A 62 -3.24 10.49 7.01
C VAL A 62 -3.37 11.79 7.82
N ARG A 63 -2.41 12.72 7.68
CA ARG A 63 -2.52 14.04 8.32
C ARG A 63 -3.75 14.81 7.85
N GLN A 64 -4.09 14.77 6.56
CA GLN A 64 -5.33 15.39 6.06
C GLN A 64 -6.60 14.79 6.69
N VAL A 65 -6.61 13.47 6.94
CA VAL A 65 -7.73 12.80 7.64
C VAL A 65 -7.83 13.30 9.09
N LEU A 66 -6.70 13.43 9.80
CA LEU A 66 -6.69 13.97 11.17
C LEU A 66 -7.05 15.46 11.23
N GLU A 67 -6.52 16.27 10.31
CA GLU A 67 -6.80 17.70 10.19
C GLU A 67 -8.29 17.96 9.88
N ALA A 68 -8.97 17.05 9.19
CA ALA A 68 -10.42 17.09 9.00
C ALA A 68 -11.23 16.77 10.28
N GLY A 69 -10.57 16.26 11.33
CA GLY A 69 -11.16 15.97 12.63
C GLY A 69 -11.47 14.49 12.89
N HIS A 70 -11.02 13.57 12.04
CA HIS A 70 -11.28 12.15 12.23
C HIS A 70 -10.41 11.55 13.34
N THR A 71 -11.03 10.81 14.26
CA THR A 71 -10.33 10.03 15.30
C THR A 71 -10.68 8.54 15.28
N ARG A 72 -11.74 8.17 14.56
CA ARG A 72 -12.18 6.77 14.35
C ARG A 72 -11.82 6.36 12.92
N ILE A 73 -10.63 5.76 12.78
CA ILE A 73 -9.97 5.51 11.51
C ILE A 73 -9.71 4.01 11.37
N GLY A 74 -10.04 3.42 10.22
CA GLY A 74 -9.67 2.07 9.84
C GLY A 74 -8.64 2.05 8.72
N VAL A 75 -8.03 0.89 8.48
CA VAL A 75 -7.04 0.69 7.41
C VAL A 75 -7.39 -0.53 6.58
N LEU A 76 -7.33 -0.39 5.26
CA LEU A 76 -7.38 -1.51 4.32
C LEU A 76 -6.02 -1.69 3.64
N CYS A 77 -5.52 -2.92 3.66
CA CYS A 77 -4.29 -3.26 2.97
C CYS A 77 -4.36 -4.54 2.14
N ILE A 78 -3.46 -4.62 1.16
CA ILE A 78 -3.24 -5.86 0.42
C ILE A 78 -2.18 -6.69 1.17
N ARG A 79 -1.81 -7.82 0.55
CA ARG A 79 -0.85 -8.81 1.05
C ARG A 79 0.32 -8.24 1.86
N LEU A 80 0.40 -8.64 3.13
CA LEU A 80 1.51 -8.37 4.07
C LEU A 80 2.56 -9.48 4.08
N ASP A 81 2.17 -10.72 3.75
CA ASP A 81 3.06 -11.88 3.75
C ASP A 81 2.71 -12.89 2.64
N ARG A 82 3.63 -13.82 2.37
CA ARG A 82 3.40 -14.99 1.52
C ARG A 82 2.35 -15.93 2.13
N SER A 83 2.29 -16.03 3.46
CA SER A 83 1.20 -16.74 4.12
C SER A 83 -0.11 -15.96 3.98
N PRO A 84 -1.18 -16.57 3.43
CA PRO A 84 -2.44 -15.89 3.20
C PRO A 84 -3.09 -15.46 4.51
N ASN A 85 -3.76 -14.31 4.43
CA ASN A 85 -4.66 -13.80 5.46
C ASN A 85 -5.71 -12.95 4.75
N ASP A 86 -6.97 -13.27 4.99
CA ASP A 86 -8.12 -12.50 4.55
C ASP A 86 -8.92 -12.16 5.80
N GLY A 87 -8.58 -11.05 6.45
CA GLY A 87 -9.18 -10.67 7.72
C GLY A 87 -8.37 -9.62 8.46
N PHE A 88 -8.65 -9.46 9.75
CA PHE A 88 -7.91 -8.54 10.60
C PHE A 88 -6.44 -8.92 10.72
N VAL A 89 -5.60 -7.89 10.81
CA VAL A 89 -4.16 -8.02 10.94
C VAL A 89 -3.77 -7.90 12.40
N SER A 90 -3.17 -8.95 12.95
CA SER A 90 -2.58 -8.89 14.29
C SER A 90 -1.30 -8.04 14.30
N ARG A 91 -0.95 -7.51 15.48
CA ARG A 91 0.34 -6.81 15.67
C ARG A 91 1.54 -7.66 15.26
N GLU A 92 1.50 -8.96 15.57
CA GLU A 92 2.57 -9.90 15.21
C GLU A 92 2.68 -10.07 13.68
N ARG A 93 1.54 -10.19 12.99
CA ARG A 93 1.52 -10.30 11.53
C ARG A 93 2.10 -9.05 10.88
N LEU A 94 1.70 -7.86 11.34
CA LEU A 94 2.26 -6.61 10.83
C LEU A 94 3.76 -6.48 11.16
N ALA A 95 4.19 -6.87 12.36
CA ALA A 95 5.59 -6.77 12.78
C ALA A 95 6.51 -7.67 11.95
N SER A 96 6.06 -8.88 11.60
CA SER A 96 6.81 -9.91 10.87
C SER A 96 6.61 -9.88 9.35
N ALA A 97 5.70 -9.04 8.84
CA ALA A 97 5.34 -8.93 7.42
C ALA A 97 6.56 -8.78 6.50
N GLN A 98 6.63 -9.67 5.50
CA GLN A 98 7.71 -9.74 4.52
C GLN A 98 7.45 -8.92 3.25
N MET A 99 6.24 -8.39 3.09
CA MET A 99 5.88 -7.40 2.06
C MET A 99 6.09 -5.98 2.61
N HIS A 100 7.33 -5.48 2.53
CA HIS A 100 7.69 -4.25 3.25
C HIS A 100 6.91 -3.02 2.77
N VAL A 101 6.52 -2.92 1.50
CA VAL A 101 5.73 -1.79 0.99
C VAL A 101 4.44 -1.63 1.79
N GLN A 102 3.68 -2.72 1.93
CA GLN A 102 2.41 -2.71 2.64
C GLN A 102 2.61 -2.52 4.14
N ARG A 103 3.59 -3.21 4.72
CA ARG A 103 3.95 -3.05 6.12
C ARG A 103 4.31 -1.61 6.46
N ASP A 104 5.12 -0.97 5.62
CA ASP A 104 5.67 0.35 5.87
C ASP A 104 4.60 1.44 5.64
N ARG A 105 3.69 1.26 4.67
CA ARG A 105 2.48 2.11 4.54
C ARG A 105 1.61 2.00 5.80
N VAL A 106 1.26 0.79 6.26
CA VAL A 106 0.44 0.63 7.48
C VAL A 106 1.16 1.24 8.69
N ARG A 107 2.47 1.03 8.84
CA ARG A 107 3.26 1.66 9.92
C ARG A 107 3.26 3.18 9.84
N GLY A 108 3.36 3.77 8.65
CA GLY A 108 3.30 5.21 8.46
C GLY A 108 1.94 5.79 8.90
N VAL A 109 0.85 5.05 8.68
CA VAL A 109 -0.48 5.41 9.23
C VAL A 109 -0.46 5.41 10.75
N LEU A 110 -0.01 4.30 11.36
CA LEU A 110 0.00 4.15 12.82
C LEU A 110 0.89 5.17 13.52
N GLU A 111 2.04 5.53 12.94
CA GLU A 111 2.92 6.58 13.47
C GLU A 111 2.24 7.95 13.50
N VAL A 112 1.54 8.34 12.43
CA VAL A 112 0.84 9.63 12.40
C VAL A 112 -0.30 9.68 13.42
N ILE A 113 -0.95 8.54 13.66
CA ILE A 113 -1.99 8.39 14.69
C ILE A 113 -1.38 8.53 16.09
N GLU A 114 -0.25 7.88 16.33
CA GLU A 114 0.51 7.99 17.60
C GLU A 114 1.01 9.41 17.86
N ASP A 115 1.57 10.07 16.85
CA ASP A 115 2.04 11.47 16.90
C ASP A 115 0.90 12.44 17.25
N ALA A 116 -0.33 12.09 16.89
CA ALA A 116 -1.55 12.83 17.24
C ALA A 116 -2.15 12.42 18.59
N THR A 117 -1.43 11.64 19.40
CA THR A 117 -1.82 11.15 20.74
C THR A 117 -3.05 10.23 20.74
N LEU A 118 -3.40 9.66 19.59
CA LEU A 118 -4.42 8.62 19.47
C LEU A 118 -3.77 7.24 19.63
N ASP A 119 -4.49 6.28 20.21
CA ASP A 119 -3.97 4.93 20.44
C ASP A 119 -3.95 4.11 19.13
N PRO A 120 -2.78 3.73 18.60
CA PRO A 120 -2.69 2.91 17.38
C PRO A 120 -3.30 1.51 17.56
N ALA A 121 -3.55 1.04 18.79
CA ALA A 121 -4.26 -0.21 19.05
C ALA A 121 -5.71 -0.20 18.60
N GLN A 122 -6.32 0.99 18.55
CA GLN A 122 -7.75 1.16 18.23
C GLN A 122 -8.00 1.24 16.73
N VAL A 123 -6.97 1.12 15.90
CA VAL A 123 -7.05 1.23 14.44
C VAL A 123 -7.22 -0.18 13.85
N PRO A 124 -8.44 -0.60 13.48
CA PRO A 124 -8.62 -1.88 12.81
C PRO A 124 -7.94 -1.88 11.45
N VAL A 125 -7.12 -2.90 11.20
CA VAL A 125 -6.46 -3.13 9.92
C VAL A 125 -7.00 -4.42 9.31
N VAL A 126 -7.58 -4.36 8.12
CA VAL A 126 -8.04 -5.54 7.38
C VAL A 126 -7.18 -5.74 6.14
N GLU A 127 -6.73 -6.98 5.95
CA GLU A 127 -5.95 -7.41 4.80
C GLU A 127 -6.77 -8.28 3.84
N ARG A 128 -6.43 -8.19 2.55
CA ARG A 128 -6.66 -9.29 1.59
C ARG A 128 -5.39 -9.73 0.91
N HIS A 129 -5.19 -11.05 0.87
CA HIS A 129 -4.01 -11.64 0.26
C HIS A 129 -4.01 -11.52 -1.27
N VAL A 130 -5.20 -11.51 -1.88
CA VAL A 130 -5.38 -11.31 -3.33
C VAL A 130 -5.99 -9.92 -3.56
N ASN A 131 -5.37 -9.16 -4.47
CA ASN A 131 -5.84 -7.82 -4.83
C ASN A 131 -6.68 -7.88 -6.11
N ASN A 132 -7.99 -8.08 -5.98
CA ASN A 132 -8.96 -8.03 -7.07
C ASN A 132 -10.26 -7.36 -6.58
N PRO A 133 -11.19 -6.97 -7.49
CA PRO A 133 -12.40 -6.25 -7.11
C PRO A 133 -13.23 -6.94 -6.02
N GLU A 134 -13.48 -8.25 -6.15
CA GLU A 134 -14.25 -9.03 -5.18
C GLU A 134 -13.63 -9.00 -3.78
N GLN A 135 -12.30 -9.16 -3.69
CA GLN A 135 -11.59 -9.15 -2.42
C GLN A 135 -11.54 -7.76 -1.80
N THR A 136 -11.28 -6.72 -2.60
CA THR A 136 -11.28 -5.33 -2.10
C THR A 136 -12.66 -4.91 -1.57
N TYR A 137 -13.74 -5.33 -2.24
CA TYR A 137 -15.11 -5.15 -1.78
C TYR A 137 -15.36 -5.90 -0.47
N SER A 138 -14.96 -7.17 -0.40
CA SER A 138 -15.17 -8.00 0.80
C SER A 138 -14.39 -7.50 2.01
N ALA A 139 -13.22 -6.88 1.80
CA ALA A 139 -12.43 -6.24 2.85
C ALA A 139 -13.17 -5.05 3.46
N ALA A 140 -13.70 -4.16 2.61
CA ALA A 140 -14.50 -3.02 3.05
C ALA A 140 -15.78 -3.46 3.76
N ALA A 141 -16.47 -4.47 3.22
CA ALA A 141 -17.66 -5.04 3.85
C ALA A 141 -17.38 -5.64 5.22
N GLN A 142 -16.22 -6.29 5.41
CA GLN A 142 -15.82 -6.79 6.71
C GLN A 142 -15.56 -5.63 7.68
N LEU A 143 -14.68 -4.71 7.29
CA LEU A 143 -14.25 -3.59 8.14
C LEU A 143 -15.45 -2.77 8.63
N LEU A 144 -16.33 -2.34 7.71
CA LEU A 144 -17.42 -1.41 8.05
C LEU A 144 -18.61 -2.08 8.76
N ARG A 145 -18.80 -3.40 8.61
CA ARG A 145 -19.83 -4.12 9.39
C ARG A 145 -19.39 -4.39 10.82
N GLU A 146 -18.12 -4.69 11.02
CA GLU A 146 -17.57 -4.98 12.35
C GLU A 146 -17.18 -3.70 13.11
N HIS A 147 -16.92 -2.60 12.38
CA HIS A 147 -16.61 -1.28 12.92
C HIS A 147 -17.50 -0.18 12.30
N PRO A 148 -18.82 -0.18 12.55
CA PRO A 148 -19.75 0.81 12.01
C PRO A 148 -19.51 2.24 12.54
N GLU A 149 -18.70 2.40 13.59
CA GLU A 149 -18.33 3.68 14.18
C GLU A 149 -17.24 4.44 13.40
N LEU A 150 -16.57 3.80 12.44
CA LEU A 150 -15.50 4.43 11.67
C LEU A 150 -16.04 5.60 10.86
N THR A 151 -15.25 6.67 10.81
CA THR A 151 -15.57 7.88 10.04
C THR A 151 -14.58 8.14 8.92
N ALA A 152 -13.45 7.43 8.92
CA ALA A 152 -12.50 7.45 7.82
C ALA A 152 -11.83 6.09 7.63
N VAL A 153 -11.47 5.77 6.40
CA VAL A 153 -10.63 4.62 6.08
C VAL A 153 -9.45 5.04 5.22
N VAL A 154 -8.24 4.72 5.68
CA VAL A 154 -7.01 4.93 4.93
C VAL A 154 -6.68 3.65 4.17
N CYS A 155 -6.77 3.69 2.84
CA CYS A 155 -6.40 2.55 2.01
C CYS A 155 -4.94 2.66 1.56
N THR A 156 -4.19 1.58 1.72
CA THR A 156 -2.79 1.49 1.29
C THR A 156 -2.62 1.28 -0.21
N THR A 157 -3.72 1.13 -0.96
CA THR A 157 -3.78 1.11 -2.43
C THR A 157 -5.07 1.77 -2.93
N ASP A 158 -5.05 2.30 -4.14
CA ASP A 158 -6.23 2.83 -4.82
C ASP A 158 -7.26 1.74 -5.13
N SER A 159 -6.82 0.49 -5.36
CA SER A 159 -7.74 -0.64 -5.55
C SER A 159 -8.59 -0.92 -4.31
N MET A 160 -8.02 -0.81 -3.11
CA MET A 160 -8.76 -0.93 -1.85
C MET A 160 -9.74 0.23 -1.65
N ALA A 161 -9.34 1.46 -2.01
CA ALA A 161 -10.23 2.63 -1.96
C ALA A 161 -11.41 2.51 -2.93
N LEU A 162 -11.18 1.99 -4.13
CA LEU A 162 -12.24 1.73 -5.11
C LEU A 162 -13.19 0.61 -4.66
N GLY A 163 -12.65 -0.49 -4.11
CA GLY A 163 -13.48 -1.57 -3.54
C GLY A 163 -14.33 -1.09 -2.36
N LEU A 164 -13.77 -0.24 -1.51
CA LEU A 164 -14.52 0.42 -0.44
C LEU A 164 -15.61 1.33 -0.96
N THR A 165 -15.31 2.15 -1.96
CA THR A 165 -16.30 3.05 -2.57
C THR A 165 -17.45 2.27 -3.20
N ALA A 166 -17.17 1.14 -3.85
CA ALA A 166 -18.19 0.25 -4.40
C ALA A 166 -19.08 -0.34 -3.29
N TYR A 167 -18.48 -0.85 -2.21
CA TYR A 167 -19.25 -1.36 -1.07
C TYR A 167 -20.09 -0.28 -0.38
N ALA A 168 -19.51 0.91 -0.16
CA ALA A 168 -20.21 2.02 0.46
C ALA A 168 -21.44 2.44 -0.35
N ALA A 169 -21.34 2.48 -1.68
CA ALA A 169 -22.47 2.76 -2.56
C ALA A 169 -23.60 1.74 -2.40
N ASP A 170 -23.28 0.44 -2.39
CA ASP A 170 -24.27 -0.64 -2.20
C ASP A 170 -24.89 -0.63 -0.80
N ALA A 171 -24.09 -0.27 0.22
CA ALA A 171 -24.51 -0.20 1.61
C ALA A 171 -25.25 1.12 1.96
N GLY A 172 -25.38 2.05 1.01
CA GLY A 172 -25.98 3.37 1.23
C GLY A 172 -25.16 4.30 2.13
N ILE A 173 -23.85 4.06 2.27
CA ILE A 173 -22.92 4.88 3.04
C ILE A 173 -22.39 5.99 2.13
N SER A 174 -22.69 7.24 2.45
CA SER A 174 -22.26 8.37 1.62
C SER A 174 -20.76 8.69 1.80
N ILE A 175 -20.05 8.86 0.68
CA ILE A 175 -18.65 9.34 0.63
C ILE A 175 -18.62 10.70 -0.09
N PRO A 176 -18.05 11.77 0.49
CA PRO A 176 -17.38 11.80 1.81
C PRO A 176 -18.35 11.94 3.00
N GLY A 177 -19.67 12.04 2.76
CA GLY A 177 -20.65 12.56 3.73
C GLY A 177 -20.71 11.86 5.10
N GLU A 178 -20.63 10.53 5.14
CA GLU A 178 -20.59 9.73 6.37
C GLU A 178 -19.22 9.10 6.58
N LEU A 179 -18.51 8.79 5.49
CA LEU A 179 -17.22 8.13 5.51
C LEU A 179 -16.24 8.87 4.59
N SER A 180 -15.10 9.27 5.15
CA SER A 180 -13.95 9.73 4.36
C SER A 180 -13.11 8.53 3.90
N VAL A 181 -12.57 8.59 2.69
CA VAL A 181 -11.65 7.55 2.18
C VAL A 181 -10.43 8.16 1.54
N THR A 182 -9.27 7.54 1.74
CA THR A 182 -8.04 7.88 1.03
C THR A 182 -7.49 6.69 0.27
N GLY A 183 -6.77 6.95 -0.81
CA GLY A 183 -6.06 5.94 -1.58
C GLY A 183 -4.54 6.11 -1.59
N PHE A 184 -3.88 5.24 -2.34
CA PHE A 184 -2.46 5.32 -2.66
C PHE A 184 -2.25 4.66 -4.01
N ASP A 185 -1.70 5.38 -4.98
CA ASP A 185 -1.07 4.95 -6.24
C ASP A 185 -1.20 6.11 -7.25
N GLY A 186 -2.32 6.84 -7.19
CA GLY A 186 -2.67 7.93 -8.10
C GLY A 186 -3.18 7.45 -9.44
N ILE A 187 -3.84 6.28 -9.49
CA ILE A 187 -4.34 5.70 -10.74
C ILE A 187 -5.51 6.55 -11.29
N PRO A 188 -5.67 6.63 -12.62
CA PRO A 188 -6.72 7.45 -13.24
C PRO A 188 -8.13 7.17 -12.71
N GLN A 189 -8.44 5.91 -12.38
CA GLN A 189 -9.75 5.48 -11.87
C GLN A 189 -10.05 6.10 -10.50
N ALA A 190 -9.08 6.08 -9.57
CA ALA A 190 -9.26 6.66 -8.24
C ALA A 190 -9.37 8.19 -8.31
N VAL A 191 -8.52 8.83 -9.11
CA VAL A 191 -8.57 10.28 -9.33
C VAL A 191 -9.89 10.69 -10.00
N GLY A 192 -10.35 9.94 -11.00
CA GLY A 192 -11.63 10.17 -11.68
C GLY A 192 -12.85 9.96 -10.78
N ALA A 193 -12.73 9.13 -9.74
CA ALA A 193 -13.74 8.94 -8.70
C ALA A 193 -13.67 9.99 -7.57
N GLY A 194 -12.76 10.97 -7.67
CA GLY A 194 -12.59 12.01 -6.64
C GLY A 194 -11.91 11.50 -5.37
N ILE A 195 -11.20 10.37 -5.39
CA ILE A 195 -10.48 9.84 -4.23
C ILE A 195 -9.20 10.66 -4.02
N THR A 196 -9.05 11.25 -2.83
CA THR A 196 -7.79 11.81 -2.36
C THR A 196 -6.76 10.69 -2.21
N THR A 197 -5.63 10.76 -2.92
CA THR A 197 -4.67 9.65 -3.01
C THR A 197 -3.22 10.15 -3.05
N VAL A 198 -2.27 9.29 -2.70
CA VAL A 198 -0.84 9.53 -2.93
C VAL A 198 -0.45 9.01 -4.30
N ARG A 199 -0.07 9.90 -5.22
CA ARG A 199 0.47 9.52 -6.53
C ARG A 199 1.94 9.14 -6.39
N GLN A 200 2.26 7.94 -6.84
CA GLN A 200 3.64 7.50 -7.05
C GLN A 200 4.00 7.51 -8.55
N PRO A 201 5.28 7.74 -8.89
CA PRO A 201 5.71 7.86 -10.28
C PRO A 201 5.97 6.47 -10.90
N SER A 202 4.95 5.61 -10.97
CA SER A 202 5.08 4.20 -11.41
C SER A 202 5.71 4.05 -12.80
N ARG A 203 5.42 4.97 -13.73
CA ARG A 203 6.04 4.98 -15.06
C ARG A 203 7.54 5.26 -14.99
N GLU A 204 7.94 6.25 -14.19
CA GLU A 204 9.35 6.58 -13.99
C GLU A 204 10.09 5.46 -13.26
N LYS A 205 9.48 4.85 -12.22
CA LYS A 205 10.05 3.67 -11.56
C LYS A 205 10.36 2.56 -12.56
N GLY A 206 9.40 2.23 -13.43
CA GLY A 206 9.58 1.22 -14.47
C GLY A 206 10.69 1.60 -15.46
N GLN A 207 10.74 2.86 -15.89
CA GLN A 207 11.79 3.37 -16.78
C GLN A 207 13.17 3.28 -16.13
N ARG A 208 13.33 3.78 -14.90
CA ARG A 208 14.58 3.73 -14.12
C ARG A 208 15.04 2.29 -13.89
N ALA A 209 14.12 1.37 -13.61
CA ALA A 209 14.44 -0.04 -13.43
C ALA A 209 14.94 -0.68 -14.74
N GLY A 210 14.29 -0.37 -15.87
CA GLY A 210 14.71 -0.81 -17.19
C GLY A 210 16.08 -0.26 -17.59
N ASP A 211 16.29 1.06 -17.41
CA ASP A 211 17.56 1.73 -17.69
C ASP A 211 18.70 1.14 -16.86
N ALA A 212 18.47 0.92 -15.55
CA ALA A 212 19.45 0.31 -14.66
C ALA A 212 19.79 -1.13 -15.09
N LEU A 213 18.79 -1.93 -15.48
CA LEU A 213 19.05 -3.29 -15.96
C LEU A 213 19.84 -3.28 -17.28
N ALA A 214 19.46 -2.42 -18.23
CA ALA A 214 20.15 -2.30 -19.51
C ALA A 214 21.63 -1.91 -19.32
N GLN A 215 21.93 -1.01 -18.38
CA GLN A 215 23.30 -0.63 -18.03
C GLN A 215 24.09 -1.81 -17.45
N LEU A 216 23.49 -2.60 -16.54
CA LEU A 216 24.13 -3.79 -15.98
C LEU A 216 24.41 -4.89 -17.03
N ILE A 217 23.57 -4.98 -18.07
CA ILE A 217 23.79 -5.92 -19.18
C ILE A 217 24.91 -5.42 -20.10
N ALA A 218 24.96 -4.11 -20.37
CA ALA A 218 25.92 -3.52 -21.30
C ALA A 218 27.35 -3.44 -20.74
N VAL A 219 27.50 -3.19 -19.43
CA VAL A 219 28.81 -3.04 -18.77
C VAL A 219 29.01 -4.24 -17.86
N ALA A 220 30.00 -5.10 -18.16
CA ALA A 220 30.33 -6.27 -17.35
C ALA A 220 30.27 -5.96 -15.83
N PRO A 221 29.70 -6.86 -15.01
CA PRO A 221 29.00 -6.50 -13.78
C PRO A 221 29.94 -5.87 -12.75
N ARG A 222 29.93 -4.55 -12.68
CA ARG A 222 30.29 -3.83 -11.45
C ARG A 222 28.99 -3.37 -10.82
N ALA A 223 28.42 -4.24 -10.00
CA ALA A 223 27.28 -3.93 -9.16
C ALA A 223 27.63 -2.74 -8.26
N GLY A 224 27.04 -1.58 -8.54
CA GLY A 224 26.99 -0.47 -7.60
C GLY A 224 25.76 -0.60 -6.71
N GLU A 225 25.89 -0.31 -5.41
CA GLU A 225 24.77 -0.15 -4.49
C GLU A 225 24.04 1.17 -4.80
N GLN A 226 23.26 1.21 -5.88
CA GLN A 226 22.45 2.37 -6.20
C GLN A 226 21.02 2.18 -5.68
N ARG A 227 20.68 2.95 -4.65
CA ARG A 227 19.31 3.07 -4.14
C ARG A 227 18.71 4.38 -4.64
N VAL A 228 17.68 4.28 -5.46
CA VAL A 228 16.94 5.43 -5.99
C VAL A 228 15.55 5.44 -5.36
N LEU A 229 15.26 6.48 -4.59
CA LEU A 229 13.93 6.77 -4.08
C LEU A 229 13.35 7.94 -4.87
N LEU A 230 12.22 7.72 -5.51
CA LEU A 230 11.52 8.73 -6.27
C LEU A 230 10.51 9.48 -5.38
N PRO A 231 10.27 10.78 -5.63
CA PRO A 231 9.31 11.55 -4.85
C PRO A 231 7.88 11.11 -5.16
N THR A 232 7.00 11.25 -4.16
CA THR A 232 5.55 11.08 -4.28
C THR A 232 4.85 12.39 -4.00
N GLN A 233 3.59 12.51 -4.41
CA GLN A 233 2.78 13.69 -4.13
C GLN A 233 1.34 13.31 -3.81
N VAL A 234 0.71 14.04 -2.88
CA VAL A 234 -0.74 13.92 -2.68
C VAL A 234 -1.46 14.52 -3.88
N VAL A 235 -2.49 13.82 -4.35
CA VAL A 235 -3.47 14.29 -5.31
C VAL A 235 -4.75 14.57 -4.53
N PRO A 236 -5.12 15.85 -4.33
CA PRO A 236 -6.37 16.20 -3.67
C PRO A 236 -7.57 15.65 -4.45
N GLY A 237 -8.55 15.13 -3.71
CA GLY A 237 -9.86 14.74 -4.22
C GLY A 237 -10.98 15.37 -3.40
N THR A 238 -12.18 14.80 -3.50
CA THR A 238 -13.39 15.21 -2.78
C THR A 238 -13.84 14.15 -1.77
N SER A 239 -13.00 13.16 -1.46
CA SER A 239 -13.33 12.00 -0.63
C SER A 239 -13.01 12.16 0.86
N ILE A 240 -12.64 13.37 1.30
CA ILE A 240 -12.40 13.71 2.71
C ILE A 240 -13.31 14.89 3.08
N THR A 241 -14.01 14.77 4.20
CA THR A 241 -14.76 15.88 4.84
C THR A 241 -14.70 15.71 6.35
N SER A 242 -15.10 16.73 7.12
CA SER A 242 -15.18 16.59 8.58
C SER A 242 -16.21 15.53 8.98
N PRO A 243 -15.93 14.71 10.02
CA PRO A 243 -16.89 13.72 10.48
C PRO A 243 -18.18 14.41 10.93
N ARG A 244 -19.33 13.79 10.65
CA ARG A 244 -20.60 14.26 11.22
C ARG A 244 -20.48 14.25 12.74
N ALA A 245 -20.93 15.34 13.37
CA ALA A 245 -21.10 15.36 14.82
C ALA A 245 -21.96 14.15 15.20
N ALA A 246 -21.50 13.35 16.18
CA ALA A 246 -22.31 12.27 16.71
C ALA A 246 -23.63 12.90 17.16
N GLY A 247 -24.73 12.57 16.47
CA GLY A 247 -26.03 13.11 16.81
C GLY A 247 -26.27 12.86 18.28
N VAL A 248 -26.50 13.92 19.04
CA VAL A 248 -27.16 13.82 20.34
C VAL A 248 -28.45 13.08 20.03
N LEU A 249 -28.55 11.80 20.40
CA LEU A 249 -29.81 11.09 20.38
C LEU A 249 -30.73 11.88 21.29
N SER A 250 -31.58 12.72 20.69
CA SER A 250 -32.67 13.37 21.40
C SER A 250 -33.59 12.25 21.83
N VAL A 251 -33.49 11.86 23.10
CA VAL A 251 -34.48 11.04 23.76
C VAL A 251 -35.75 11.89 23.78
N GLY A 252 -36.70 11.55 22.91
CA GLY A 252 -38.04 12.11 22.81
C GLY A 252 -39.06 10.99 22.86
#